data_AF-A0A392QYD4-F1
#
_entry.id   AF-A0A392QYD4-F1
#
_cell.length_a   1.000
_cell.length_b   1.000
_cell.length_c   1.000
_cell.angle_alpha   90.00
_cell.angle_beta   90.00
_cell.angle_gamma   90.00
#
_symmetry.space_group_name_H-M   'P 1'
#
loop_
_entity.id
_entity.type
_entity.pdbx_description
1 polymer ?
#
loop_
_entity_poly.entity_id
_entity_poly.type
_entity_poly.pdbx_seq_one_letter_code
_entity_poly.pdbx_strand_id
1 'polypeptide(L)'
;MAAIKVIHHMKSKTRGKKGDVSLKLDISKAYDRIDWDFLRDMMVKMNFSKKWIEWIMLCVETVDYSVIVNGHQVGPIIPGRGLRQGDPLSPYLSIICAEGLSALIRKAELRGDLHGIKICRNA
;
A
#
# COMPACT_ATOMS: atom_id res chain seq x y z
N MET A 1 9.85 17.47 1.00
CA MET A 1 9.77 18.94 0.84
C MET A 1 8.33 19.46 0.67
N ALA A 2 7.50 18.86 -0.19
CA ALA A 2 6.10 19.27 -0.39
C ALA A 2 5.23 19.15 0.87
N ALA A 3 5.25 17.99 1.55
CA ALA A 3 4.46 17.77 2.77
C ALA A 3 4.77 18.79 3.89
N ILE A 4 6.04 19.16 4.08
CA ILE A 4 6.45 20.16 5.08
C ILE A 4 5.85 21.53 4.76
N LYS A 5 5.87 21.94 3.48
CA LYS A 5 5.25 23.21 3.04
C LYS A 5 3.73 23.19 3.23
N VAL A 6 3.07 22.07 2.94
CA VAL A 6 1.63 21.88 3.16
C VAL A 6 1.30 22.03 4.64
N ILE A 7 1.99 21.29 5.50
CA ILE A 7 1.77 21.35 6.96
C ILE A 7 2.05 22.74 7.51
N HIS A 8 3.11 23.41 7.05
CA HIS A 8 3.41 24.78 7.45
C HIS A 8 2.31 25.76 7.04
N HIS A 9 1.80 25.66 5.80
CA HIS A 9 0.67 26.46 5.33
C HIS A 9 -0.59 26.22 6.18
N MET A 10 -0.92 24.97 6.47
CA MET A 10 -2.06 24.63 7.32
C MET A 10 -1.92 25.20 8.73
N LYS A 11 -0.70 25.22 9.30
CA LYS A 11 -0.41 25.83 10.61
C LYS A 11 -0.54 27.35 10.58
N SER A 12 -0.17 28.01 9.49
CA SER A 12 -0.22 29.49 9.38
C SER A 12 -1.60 30.02 8.99
N LYS A 13 -2.47 29.19 8.41
CA LYS A 13 -3.85 29.53 8.06
C LYS A 13 -4.76 29.51 9.31
N THR A 14 -4.73 30.60 10.07
CA THR A 14 -5.48 30.76 11.33
C THR A 14 -6.83 31.48 11.18
N ARG A 15 -7.17 31.95 9.98
CA ARG A 15 -8.40 32.72 9.68
C ARG A 15 -9.07 32.23 8.40
N GLY A 16 -10.41 32.25 8.37
CA GLY A 16 -11.22 31.87 7.21
C GLY A 16 -12.41 30.98 7.58
N LYS A 17 -13.34 30.77 6.63
CA LYS A 17 -14.53 29.92 6.83
C LYS A 17 -14.30 28.44 6.49
N LYS A 18 -13.19 28.11 5.80
CA LYS A 18 -12.83 26.73 5.39
C LYS A 18 -11.53 26.32 6.08
N GLY A 19 -11.58 25.23 6.84
CA GLY A 19 -10.41 24.57 7.42
C GLY A 19 -9.83 23.51 6.48
N ASP A 20 -8.55 23.21 6.67
CA ASP A 20 -7.85 22.15 5.94
C ASP A 20 -7.52 21.01 6.91
N VAL A 21 -7.54 19.77 6.43
CA VAL A 21 -7.21 18.58 7.22
C VAL A 21 -6.12 17.78 6.49
N SER A 22 -5.16 17.26 7.26
CA SER A 22 -4.14 16.34 6.76
C SER A 22 -4.37 14.96 7.37
N LEU A 23 -4.42 13.96 6.51
CA LEU A 23 -4.58 12.57 6.91
C LEU A 23 -3.25 11.85 6.75
N LYS A 24 -2.74 11.29 7.85
CA LYS A 24 -1.59 10.39 7.83
C LYS A 24 -2.10 8.96 8.02
N LEU A 25 -1.85 8.12 7.03
CA LEU A 25 -2.16 6.69 7.08
C LEU A 25 -0.86 5.91 7.25
N ASP A 26 -0.88 4.93 8.14
CA ASP A 26 0.21 3.98 8.36
C ASP A 26 -0.32 2.57 8.15
N ILE A 27 0.33 1.80 7.28
CA ILE A 27 -0.10 0.43 6.98
C ILE A 27 0.57 -0.51 7.97
N SER A 28 -0.19 -0.96 8.95
CA SER A 28 0.32 -1.92 9.95
C SER A 28 0.75 -3.22 9.26
N LYS A 29 1.99 -3.65 9.49
CA LYS A 29 2.52 -4.93 8.99
C LYS A 29 2.24 -5.11 7.49
N ALA A 30 2.64 -4.11 6.70
CA ALA A 30 2.31 -4.01 5.28
C ALA A 30 2.70 -5.27 4.48
N TYR A 31 3.80 -5.93 4.82
CA TYR A 31 4.18 -7.19 4.17
C TYR A 31 3.36 -8.36 4.70
N ASP A 32 3.19 -8.50 6.01
CA ASP A 32 2.60 -9.70 6.62
C ASP A 32 1.08 -9.82 6.44
N ARG A 33 0.41 -8.74 6.03
CA ARG A 33 -1.07 -8.66 5.95
C ARG A 33 -1.62 -8.56 4.53
N ILE A 34 -0.78 -8.57 3.51
CA ILE A 34 -1.26 -8.55 2.12
C ILE A 34 -2.05 -9.81 1.82
N ASP A 35 -3.31 -9.62 1.44
CA ASP A 35 -4.18 -10.68 0.94
C ASP A 35 -3.77 -11.07 -0.48
N TRP A 36 -3.61 -12.37 -0.74
CA TRP A 36 -3.11 -12.90 -2.00
C TRP A 36 -4.13 -12.77 -3.13
N ASP A 37 -5.42 -12.94 -2.83
CA ASP A 37 -6.49 -12.77 -3.82
C ASP A 37 -6.59 -11.29 -4.23
N PHE A 38 -6.45 -10.37 -3.26
CA PHE A 38 -6.38 -8.95 -3.57
C PHE A 38 -5.17 -8.60 -4.46
N LEU A 39 -3.98 -9.13 -4.17
CA LEU A 39 -2.79 -8.90 -4.99
C LEU A 39 -2.99 -9.42 -6.43
N ARG A 40 -3.56 -10.62 -6.57
CA ARG A 40 -3.92 -11.23 -7.86
C ARG A 40 -4.90 -10.32 -8.62
N ASP A 41 -5.98 -9.89 -7.98
CA ASP A 41 -6.99 -9.02 -8.57
C ASP A 41 -6.42 -7.66 -9.00
N MET A 42 -5.49 -7.11 -8.24
CA MET A 42 -4.80 -5.88 -8.60
C MET A 42 -3.96 -6.06 -9.86
N MET A 43 -3.18 -7.13 -9.96
CA MET A 43 -2.39 -7.40 -11.18
C MET A 43 -3.29 -7.64 -12.40
N VAL A 44 -4.43 -8.33 -12.23
CA VAL A 44 -5.45 -8.50 -13.29
C VAL A 44 -5.99 -7.15 -13.73
N LYS A 45 -6.39 -6.28 -12.79
CA LYS A 45 -6.91 -4.94 -13.09
C LYS A 45 -5.87 -4.03 -13.75
N MET A 46 -4.60 -4.22 -13.45
CA MET A 46 -3.48 -3.50 -14.09
C MET A 46 -3.07 -4.12 -15.44
N ASN A 47 -3.81 -5.12 -15.93
CA ASN A 47 -3.63 -5.75 -17.23
C ASN A 47 -2.27 -6.47 -17.40
N PHE A 48 -1.75 -7.05 -16.31
CA PHE A 48 -0.59 -7.93 -16.39
C PHE A 48 -0.93 -9.21 -17.16
N SER A 49 0.05 -9.80 -17.85
CA SER A 49 -0.19 -11.06 -18.56
C SER A 49 -0.54 -12.18 -17.58
N LYS A 50 -1.48 -13.06 -17.97
CA LYS A 50 -1.92 -14.18 -17.14
C LYS A 50 -0.76 -15.07 -16.68
N LYS A 51 0.17 -15.37 -17.59
CA LYS A 51 1.37 -16.17 -17.30
C LYS A 51 2.26 -15.52 -16.25
N TRP A 52 2.42 -14.19 -16.30
CA TRP A 52 3.17 -13.45 -15.29
C TRP A 52 2.49 -13.51 -13.93
N ILE A 53 1.17 -13.32 -13.89
CA ILE A 53 0.39 -13.43 -12.66
C ILE A 53 0.57 -14.82 -12.04
N GLU A 54 0.43 -15.89 -12.84
CA GLU A 54 0.63 -17.27 -12.37
C GLU A 54 2.02 -17.48 -11.75
N TRP A 55 3.09 -16.95 -12.37
CA TRP A 55 4.44 -17.04 -11.83
C TRP A 55 4.62 -16.30 -10.50
N ILE A 56 4.11 -15.07 -10.40
CA ILE A 56 4.17 -14.31 -9.14
C ILE A 56 3.37 -15.00 -8.05
N MET A 57 2.17 -15.49 -8.38
CA MET A 57 1.31 -16.18 -7.41
C MET A 57 1.95 -17.47 -6.92
N LEU A 58 2.64 -18.23 -7.79
CA LEU A 58 3.43 -19.38 -7.37
C LEU A 58 4.50 -18.97 -6.34
N CYS A 59 5.24 -17.88 -6.57
CA CYS A 59 6.27 -17.43 -5.64
C CYS A 59 5.73 -17.04 -4.25
N VAL A 60 4.53 -16.46 -4.17
CA VAL A 60 3.96 -16.00 -2.89
C VAL A 60 3.16 -17.09 -2.17
N GLU A 61 2.48 -17.99 -2.89
CA GLU A 61 1.59 -19.00 -2.32
C GLU A 61 2.34 -20.26 -1.82
N THR A 62 3.51 -20.59 -2.40
CA THR A 62 4.22 -21.83 -2.06
C THR A 62 5.27 -21.68 -0.97
N VAL A 63 5.38 -20.52 -0.32
CA VAL A 63 6.39 -20.31 0.71
C VAL A 63 5.99 -20.99 2.01
N ASP A 64 6.91 -21.76 2.60
CA ASP A 64 6.77 -22.33 3.94
C ASP A 64 7.82 -21.75 4.89
N TYR A 65 7.44 -21.55 6.16
CA TYR A 65 8.35 -21.03 7.18
C TYR A 65 8.64 -22.09 8.22
N SER A 66 9.88 -22.14 8.68
CA SER A 66 10.26 -22.82 9.91
C SER A 66 10.91 -21.81 10.85
N VAL A 67 10.63 -21.91 12.14
CA VAL A 67 11.21 -21.05 13.17
C VAL A 67 12.05 -21.88 14.12
N ILE A 68 13.18 -21.33 14.57
CA ILE A 68 14.02 -21.98 15.58
C ILE A 68 13.53 -21.53 16.96
N VAL A 69 13.09 -22.47 17.79
CA VAL A 69 12.65 -22.24 19.17
C VAL A 69 13.55 -23.08 20.09
N ASN A 70 14.31 -22.42 20.97
CA ASN A 70 15.25 -23.07 21.88
C ASN A 70 16.27 -23.99 21.16
N GLY A 71 16.74 -23.60 19.97
CA GLY A 71 17.68 -24.39 19.18
C GLY A 71 17.05 -25.53 18.36
N HIS A 72 15.74 -25.76 18.49
CA HIS A 72 15.01 -26.76 17.72
C HIS A 72 14.19 -26.10 16.61
N GLN A 73 14.17 -26.72 15.42
CA GLN A 73 13.34 -26.27 14.31
C GLN A 73 11.88 -26.66 14.56
N VAL A 74 10.97 -25.69 14.47
CA VAL A 74 9.52 -25.84 14.60
C VAL A 74 8.86 -25.38 13.31
N GLY A 75 7.99 -26.21 12.72
CA GLY A 75 7.34 -25.95 11.43
C GLY A 75 6.81 -27.21 10.75
N PRO A 76 6.29 -27.10 9.51
CA PRO A 76 6.19 -25.86 8.75
C PRO A 76 5.00 -25.00 9.18
N ILE A 77 5.20 -23.68 9.20
CA ILE A 77 4.14 -22.68 9.24
C ILE A 77 3.82 -22.36 7.78
N ILE A 78 2.62 -22.74 7.36
CA ILE A 78 2.11 -22.44 6.02
C ILE A 78 1.36 -21.10 6.11
N PRO A 79 1.86 -20.01 5.53
CA PRO A 79 1.15 -18.75 5.47
C PRO A 79 -0.08 -18.87 4.57
N GLY A 80 -1.15 -18.16 4.93
CA GLY A 80 -2.30 -17.95 4.03
C GLY A 80 -2.37 -16.52 3.47
N ARG A 81 -1.39 -15.68 3.81
CA ARG A 81 -1.28 -14.28 3.38
C ARG A 81 0.12 -13.74 3.65
N GLY A 82 0.37 -12.57 3.08
CA GLY A 82 1.56 -11.77 3.31
C GLY A 82 2.68 -12.07 2.31
N LEU A 83 3.70 -11.23 2.36
CA LEU A 83 4.87 -11.27 1.50
C LEU A 83 6.12 -11.58 2.33
N ARG A 84 7.05 -12.32 1.75
CA ARG A 84 8.29 -12.70 2.42
C ARG A 84 9.19 -11.48 2.61
N GLN A 85 9.54 -11.16 3.85
CA GLN A 85 10.53 -10.11 4.12
C GLN A 85 11.93 -10.56 3.66
N GLY A 86 12.66 -9.64 3.01
CA GLY A 86 13.96 -9.93 2.41
C GLY A 86 13.90 -10.56 1.02
N ASP A 87 12.72 -10.88 0.51
CA ASP A 87 12.53 -11.26 -0.90
C ASP A 87 12.62 -10.00 -1.78
N PRO A 88 13.44 -10.01 -2.85
CA PRO A 88 13.57 -8.88 -3.76
C PRO A 88 12.27 -8.48 -4.48
N LEU A 89 11.29 -9.39 -4.62
CA LEU A 89 9.99 -9.10 -5.24
C LEU A 89 9.02 -8.38 -4.30
N SER A 90 9.10 -8.66 -2.99
CA SER A 90 8.14 -8.17 -1.99
C SER A 90 7.93 -6.64 -2.01
N PRO A 91 8.97 -5.80 -2.14
CA PRO A 91 8.77 -4.35 -2.25
C PRO A 91 7.89 -3.95 -3.45
N TYR A 92 8.08 -4.59 -4.61
CA TYR A 92 7.31 -4.26 -5.81
C TYR A 92 5.86 -4.72 -5.70
N LEU A 93 5.64 -5.90 -5.16
CA LEU A 93 4.29 -6.41 -4.90
C LEU A 93 3.54 -5.54 -3.87
N SER A 94 4.25 -4.99 -2.88
CA SER A 94 3.66 -4.04 -1.93
C SER A 94 3.22 -2.73 -2.59
N ILE A 95 3.94 -2.25 -3.61
CA ILE A 95 3.57 -1.05 -4.38
C ILE A 95 2.31 -1.30 -5.19
N ILE A 96 2.18 -2.48 -5.82
CA ILE A 96 0.96 -2.88 -6.54
C ILE A 96 -0.25 -2.86 -5.60
N CYS A 97 -0.11 -3.38 -4.38
CA CYS A 97 -1.18 -3.31 -3.38
C CYS A 97 -1.53 -1.86 -2.98
N ALA A 98 -0.51 -1.02 -2.75
CA ALA A 98 -0.71 0.39 -2.39
C ALA A 98 -1.39 1.20 -3.50
N GLU A 99 -1.18 0.82 -4.77
CA GLU A 99 -1.82 1.47 -5.92
C GLU A 99 -3.35 1.37 -5.87
N GLY A 100 -3.91 0.32 -5.25
CA GLY A 100 -5.35 0.19 -5.05
C GLY A 100 -5.92 1.36 -4.23
N LEU A 101 -5.26 1.76 -3.15
CA LEU A 101 -5.67 2.90 -2.34
C LEU A 101 -5.49 4.22 -3.11
N SER A 102 -4.36 4.39 -3.80
CA SER A 102 -4.11 5.56 -4.67
C SER A 102 -5.20 5.73 -5.73
N ALA A 103 -5.63 4.63 -6.37
CA ALA A 103 -6.69 4.64 -7.36
C ALA A 103 -8.05 5.03 -6.77
N LEU A 104 -8.38 4.57 -5.56
CA LEU A 104 -9.60 4.96 -4.87
C LEU A 104 -9.60 6.44 -4.49
N ILE A 105 -8.46 6.98 -4.04
CA ILE A 105 -8.30 8.41 -3.74
C ILE A 105 -8.52 9.25 -5.01
N ARG A 106 -7.85 8.90 -6.12
CA ARG A 106 -8.04 9.61 -7.41
C ARG A 106 -9.49 9.54 -7.87
N LYS A 107 -10.17 8.40 -7.70
CA LYS A 107 -11.60 8.25 -8.04
C LYS A 107 -12.48 9.17 -7.19
N ALA A 108 -12.20 9.29 -5.89
CA ALA A 108 -12.93 10.21 -5.01
C ALA A 108 -12.69 11.68 -5.38
N GLU A 109 -11.47 12.05 -5.77
CA GLU A 109 -11.14 13.38 -6.28
C GLU A 109 -11.89 13.70 -7.58
N LEU A 110 -11.92 12.78 -8.53
CA LEU A 110 -12.64 12.95 -9.81
C LEU A 110 -14.16 13.11 -9.62
N ARG A 111 -14.73 12.49 -8.59
CA ARG A 111 -16.15 12.67 -8.25
C ARG A 111 -16.44 13.97 -7.49
N GLY A 112 -15.41 14.68 -7.04
CA GLY A 112 -15.56 15.85 -6.18
C GLY A 112 -15.88 15.50 -4.72
N ASP A 113 -15.72 14.25 -4.30
CA ASP A 113 -15.91 13.86 -2.89
C ASP A 113 -14.73 14.31 -2.03
N LEU A 114 -13.53 14.33 -2.63
CA LEU A 114 -12.29 14.73 -1.99
C LEU A 114 -11.67 15.90 -2.76
N HIS A 115 -11.15 16.88 -2.03
CA HIS A 115 -10.52 18.07 -2.59
C HIS A 115 -9.12 18.22 -2.02
N GLY A 116 -8.13 18.37 -2.89
CA GLY A 116 -6.76 18.68 -2.50
C GLY A 116 -6.61 20.09 -1.91
N ILE A 117 -5.51 20.30 -1.18
CA ILE A 117 -5.16 21.62 -0.63
C ILE A 117 -4.37 22.41 -1.68
N LYS A 118 -4.83 23.62 -2.00
CA LYS A 118 -4.15 24.55 -2.90
C LYS A 118 -3.39 25.61 -2.09
N ILE A 119 -2.06 25.50 -2.07
CA ILE A 119 -1.18 26.37 -1.27
C ILE A 119 -0.81 27.65 -2.04
N CYS A 120 -0.68 27.57 -3.37
CA CYS A 120 -0.34 28.70 -4.23
C CYS A 120 -1.56 29.12 -5.06
N ARG A 121 -1.77 30.44 -5.24
CA ARG A 121 -2.92 30.98 -5.99
C ARG A 121 -3.01 30.47 -7.45
N ASN A 122 -1.87 30.10 -8.04
CA ASN A 122 -1.76 29.62 -9.43
C ASN A 122 -1.40 28.12 -9.55
N ALA A 123 -1.52 27.34 -8.48
CA ALA A 123 -1.33 25.88 -8.53
C ALA A 123 -2.57 25.14 -9.05
#